data_AF-A0A2W4K9D6-F1
#
_entry.id   AF-A0A2W4K9D6-F1
#
_cell.length_a   1.000
_cell.length_b   1.000
_cell.length_c   1.000
_cell.angle_alpha   90.00
_cell.angle_beta   90.00
_cell.angle_gamma   90.00
#
_symmetry.space_group_name_H-M   'P 1'
#
loop_
_entity.id
_entity.type
_entity.pdbx_description
1 polymer ?
#
loop_
_entity_poly.entity_id
_entity_poly.type
_entity_poly.pdbx_seq_one_letter_code
_entity_poly.pdbx_strand_id
1 'polypeptide(L)'
;MARGGKRPYEKGRRGERELARLLGGERVPLSGAAGGGFSGDVRAFGLLWQSKWEADGFRRLYQWLETHDALALKADRKPWLVVMPIYTFLGLIEDVREGQDRGKTAAG
;
A
#
# COMPACT_ATOMS: atom_id res chain seq x y z
N MET A 1 13.48 2.30 -27.96
CA MET A 1 13.81 1.00 -27.32
C MET A 1 12.92 0.81 -26.10
N ALA A 2 11.87 0.00 -26.20
CA ALA A 2 10.99 -0.31 -25.06
C ALA A 2 11.66 -1.36 -24.17
N ARG A 3 12.22 -0.94 -23.03
CA ARG A 3 12.82 -1.83 -22.03
C ARG A 3 11.77 -2.23 -20.99
N GLY A 4 11.03 -3.31 -21.24
CA GLY A 4 10.10 -3.89 -20.26
C GLY A 4 9.04 -4.76 -20.91
N GLY A 5 9.17 -6.09 -20.82
CA GLY A 5 8.21 -7.03 -21.41
C GLY A 5 6.86 -7.09 -20.68
N LYS A 6 5.90 -7.84 -21.26
CA LYS A 6 4.58 -8.14 -20.65
C LYS A 6 4.67 -8.71 -19.23
N ARG A 7 5.72 -9.48 -18.93
CA ARG A 7 5.89 -10.21 -17.66
C ARG A 7 6.03 -9.29 -16.42
N PRO A 8 6.92 -8.27 -16.40
CA PRO A 8 6.94 -7.27 -15.34
C PRO A 8 5.59 -6.56 -15.11
N TYR A 9 4.90 -6.21 -16.19
CA TYR A 9 3.60 -5.53 -16.11
C TYR A 9 2.51 -6.42 -15.49
N GLU A 10 2.42 -7.68 -15.93
CA GLU A 10 1.51 -8.66 -15.35
C GLU A 10 1.83 -8.94 -13.88
N LYS A 11 3.12 -8.97 -13.50
CA LYS A 11 3.58 -9.11 -12.12
C LYS A 11 3.09 -7.94 -11.26
N GLY A 12 3.28 -6.70 -11.70
CA GLY A 12 2.78 -5.51 -11.02
C GLY A 12 1.26 -5.57 -10.82
N ARG A 13 0.52 -5.81 -11.91
CA ARG A 13 -0.94 -5.91 -11.87
C ARG A 13 -1.45 -7.03 -10.95
N ARG A 14 -0.73 -8.15 -10.87
CA ARG A 14 -1.05 -9.23 -9.91
C ARG A 14 -0.83 -8.76 -8.47
N GLY A 15 0.29 -8.10 -8.19
CA GLY A 15 0.60 -7.55 -6.87
C GLY A 15 -0.47 -6.58 -6.39
N GLU A 16 -0.87 -5.63 -7.23
CA GLU A 16 -1.92 -4.65 -6.89
C GLU A 16 -3.26 -5.29 -6.57
N ARG A 17 -3.69 -6.30 -7.35
CA ARG A 17 -4.94 -7.02 -7.10
C ARG A 17 -4.89 -7.83 -5.81
N GLU A 18 -3.78 -8.50 -5.56
CA GLU A 18 -3.57 -9.27 -4.33
C GLU A 18 -3.61 -8.35 -3.11
N LEU A 19 -2.93 -7.21 -3.18
CA LEU A 19 -2.91 -6.22 -2.11
C LEU A 19 -4.30 -5.63 -1.85
N ALA A 20 -5.03 -5.20 -2.89
CA ALA A 20 -6.38 -4.66 -2.74
C ALA A 20 -7.30 -5.66 -2.03
N ARG A 21 -7.23 -6.95 -2.40
CA ARG A 21 -7.98 -8.01 -1.74
C ARG A 21 -7.58 -8.19 -0.27
N LEU A 22 -6.28 -8.16 0.04
CA LEU A 22 -5.78 -8.34 1.41
C LEU A 22 -6.20 -7.19 2.34
N LEU A 23 -6.17 -5.96 1.83
CA LEU A 23 -6.54 -4.78 2.61
C LEU A 23 -8.05 -4.50 2.63
N GLY A 24 -8.85 -5.25 1.85
CA GLY A 24 -10.27 -4.95 1.65
C GLY A 24 -10.51 -3.60 0.97
N GLY A 25 -9.56 -3.15 0.14
CA GLY A 25 -9.56 -1.84 -0.50
C GLY A 25 -9.78 -1.90 -2.01
N GLU A 26 -9.60 -0.74 -2.66
CA GLU A 26 -9.85 -0.57 -4.10
C GLU A 26 -8.58 -0.19 -4.86
N ARG A 27 -8.39 -0.73 -6.06
CA ARG A 27 -7.30 -0.31 -6.96
C ARG A 27 -7.58 1.08 -7.53
N VAL A 28 -6.57 1.92 -7.56
CA VAL A 28 -6.65 3.25 -8.20
C VAL A 28 -6.62 3.09 -9.73
N PRO A 29 -7.61 3.61 -10.47
CA PRO A 29 -7.58 3.60 -11.93
C PRO A 29 -6.40 4.42 -12.48
N LEU A 30 -5.74 3.93 -13.54
CA LEU A 30 -4.70 4.65 -14.27
C LEU A 30 -3.47 5.09 -13.42
N SER A 31 -3.18 4.40 -12.31
CA SER A 31 -2.06 4.73 -11.41
C SER A 31 -0.72 4.91 -12.13
N GLY A 32 -0.46 4.12 -13.18
CA GLY A 32 0.77 4.24 -13.99
C GLY A 32 0.75 5.28 -15.13
N ALA A 33 -0.42 5.82 -15.48
CA ALA A 33 -0.60 6.70 -16.65
C ALA A 33 -0.87 8.17 -16.29
N ALA A 34 -1.37 8.44 -15.08
CA ALA A 34 -1.75 9.79 -14.67
C ALA A 34 -0.54 10.66 -14.27
N GLY A 35 0.51 10.08 -13.68
CA GLY A 35 1.68 10.81 -13.19
C GLY A 35 1.38 11.77 -12.03
N GLY A 36 2.31 11.91 -11.09
CA GLY A 36 2.25 12.88 -9.99
C GLY A 36 1.94 12.28 -8.61
N GLY A 37 2.09 13.08 -7.55
CA GLY A 37 2.04 12.65 -6.13
C GLY A 37 0.67 12.18 -5.62
N PHE A 38 -0.31 11.99 -6.48
CA PHE A 38 -1.64 11.44 -6.15
C PHE A 38 -1.89 10.05 -6.77
N SER A 39 -0.90 9.48 -7.49
CA SER A 39 -1.02 8.17 -8.12
C SER A 39 -0.47 7.06 -7.23
N GLY A 40 -1.31 6.50 -6.36
CA GLY A 40 -1.03 5.23 -5.65
C GLY A 40 -1.65 4.03 -6.34
N ASP A 41 -1.44 2.83 -5.81
CA ASP A 41 -1.96 1.59 -6.38
C ASP A 41 -3.29 1.17 -5.77
N VAL A 42 -3.42 1.34 -4.45
CA VAL A 42 -4.58 0.88 -3.66
C VAL A 42 -4.99 1.96 -2.65
N ARG A 43 -6.28 2.16 -2.45
CA ARG A 43 -6.84 2.91 -1.32
C ARG A 43 -7.47 1.95 -0.33
N ALA A 44 -7.06 2.04 0.93
CA ALA A 44 -7.58 1.24 2.04
C ALA A 44 -7.28 1.92 3.36
N PHE A 45 -8.17 1.79 4.35
CA PHE A 45 -8.03 2.37 5.69
C PHE A 45 -7.78 3.89 5.69
N GLY A 46 -8.33 4.61 4.71
CA GLY A 46 -8.09 6.05 4.54
C GLY A 46 -6.70 6.42 3.99
N LEU A 47 -5.85 5.44 3.68
CA LEU A 47 -4.48 5.64 3.22
C LEU A 47 -4.31 5.35 1.72
N LEU A 48 -3.32 6.00 1.10
CA LEU A 48 -2.84 5.71 -0.25
C LEU A 48 -1.62 4.78 -0.20
N TRP A 49 -1.77 3.59 -0.78
CA TRP A 49 -0.78 2.53 -0.76
C TRP A 49 -0.03 2.39 -2.08
N GLN A 50 1.28 2.18 -2.00
CA GLN A 50 2.10 1.73 -3.14
C GLN A 50 2.56 0.29 -2.94
N SER A 51 2.34 -0.56 -3.93
CA SER A 51 2.86 -1.92 -4.00
C SER A 51 4.21 -1.97 -4.73
N LYS A 52 5.17 -2.72 -4.19
CA LYS A 52 6.42 -3.06 -4.90
C LYS A 52 6.73 -4.55 -4.73
N TRP A 53 7.04 -5.18 -5.85
CA TRP A 53 7.42 -6.58 -5.89
C TRP A 53 8.89 -6.74 -6.30
N GLU A 54 9.77 -6.36 -5.38
CA GLU A 54 11.22 -6.22 -5.60
C GLU A 54 12.01 -7.09 -4.62
N ALA A 55 13.12 -7.68 -5.08
CA ALA A 55 13.99 -8.52 -4.26
C ALA A 55 14.98 -7.70 -3.41
N ASP A 56 15.48 -6.57 -3.94
CA ASP A 56 16.52 -5.73 -3.33
C ASP A 56 16.05 -4.25 -3.24
N GLY A 57 15.19 -3.94 -2.25
CA GLY A 57 14.36 -2.72 -2.25
C GLY A 57 14.69 -1.60 -1.25
N PHE A 58 15.67 -1.76 -0.35
CA PHE A 58 15.77 -0.86 0.82
C PHE A 58 16.17 0.59 0.53
N ARG A 59 16.93 0.87 -0.53
CA ARG A 59 17.47 2.23 -0.77
C ARG A 59 16.43 3.26 -1.25
N ARG A 60 15.26 2.83 -1.72
CA ARG A 60 14.24 3.72 -2.33
C ARG A 60 13.01 3.97 -1.45
N LEU A 61 13.00 3.46 -0.22
CA LEU A 61 11.83 3.51 0.65
C LEU A 61 11.36 4.95 0.90
N TYR A 62 12.27 5.84 1.29
CA TYR A 62 11.93 7.25 1.55
C TYR A 62 11.40 7.95 0.29
N GLN A 63 12.07 7.75 -0.86
CA GLN A 63 11.60 8.32 -2.13
C GLN A 63 10.18 7.87 -2.48
N TRP A 64 9.83 6.60 -2.21
CA TRP A 64 8.47 6.13 -2.43
C TRP A 64 7.47 6.70 -1.42
N LEU A 65 7.89 6.86 -0.15
CA LEU A 65 7.07 7.43 0.91
C LEU A 65 6.85 8.95 0.81
N GLU A 66 7.66 9.68 0.04
CA GLU A 66 7.43 11.12 -0.21
C GLU A 66 6.06 11.42 -0.81
N THR A 67 5.46 10.45 -1.51
CA THR A 67 4.19 10.60 -2.24
C THR A 67 3.13 9.59 -1.82
N HIS A 68 3.41 8.76 -0.81
CA HIS A 68 2.52 7.68 -0.36
C HIS A 68 2.56 7.54 1.15
N ASP A 69 1.42 7.23 1.75
CA ASP A 69 1.32 7.08 3.21
C ASP A 69 1.95 5.77 3.69
N ALA A 70 1.87 4.72 2.86
CA ALA A 70 2.39 3.40 3.17
C ALA A 70 2.83 2.63 1.91
N LEU A 71 3.78 1.72 2.13
CA LEU A 71 4.25 0.78 1.13
C LEU A 71 3.87 -0.65 1.52
N ALA A 72 3.45 -1.43 0.53
CA ALA A 72 3.34 -2.87 0.62
C ALA A 72 4.44 -3.51 -0.24
N LEU A 73 5.38 -4.19 0.41
CA LEU A 73 6.54 -4.80 -0.23
C LEU A 73 6.41 -6.32 -0.25
N LYS A 74 6.82 -6.94 -1.34
CA LYS A 74 6.88 -8.40 -1.47
C LYS A 74 8.13 -8.81 -2.23
N ALA A 75 8.78 -9.87 -1.77
CA ALA A 75 9.78 -10.61 -2.54
C ALA A 75 9.18 -11.92 -3.06
N ASP A 76 9.80 -12.52 -4.08
CA ASP A 76 9.29 -13.78 -4.65
C ASP A 76 9.21 -14.87 -3.58
N ARG A 77 8.01 -15.49 -3.49
CA ARG A 77 7.68 -16.55 -2.51
C ARG A 77 7.84 -16.12 -1.04
N LYS A 78 7.83 -14.82 -0.75
CA LYS A 78 7.80 -14.27 0.62
C LYS A 78 6.44 -13.65 0.94
N PRO A 79 6.09 -13.53 2.23
CA PRO A 79 4.93 -12.76 2.68
C PRO A 79 5.04 -11.27 2.30
N TRP A 80 3.90 -10.57 2.34
CA TRP A 80 3.87 -9.10 2.24
C TRP A 80 4.42 -8.47 3.53
N LEU A 81 5.11 -7.36 3.37
CA LEU A 81 5.55 -6.48 4.45
C LEU A 81 4.89 -5.12 4.26
N VAL A 82 4.48 -4.50 5.36
CA VAL A 82 4.02 -3.12 5.38
C VAL A 82 5.16 -2.24 5.90
N VAL A 83 5.44 -1.15 5.20
CA VAL A 83 6.40 -0.13 5.60
C VAL A 83 5.70 1.22 5.58
N MET A 84 5.71 1.94 6.69
CA MET A 84 5.12 3.28 6.81
C MET A 84 5.89 4.10 7.85
N PRO A 85 5.76 5.45 7.84
CA PRO A 85 6.27 6.29 8.91
C PRO A 85 5.64 5.90 10.26
N ILE A 86 6.42 6.05 11.33
CA ILE A 86 5.97 5.66 12.67
C ILE A 86 4.70 6.40 13.11
N TYR A 87 4.55 7.67 12.75
CA TYR A 87 3.38 8.46 13.11
C TYR A 87 2.12 8.00 12.37
N THR A 88 2.24 7.54 11.12
CA THR A 88 1.13 6.91 10.39
C THR A 88 0.68 5.64 11.10
N PHE A 89 1.63 4.81 11.56
CA PHE A 89 1.30 3.61 12.33
C PHE A 89 0.62 3.93 13.66
N LEU A 90 1.13 4.92 14.41
CA LEU A 90 0.54 5.33 15.68
C LEU A 90 -0.90 5.84 15.50
N GLY A 91 -1.17 6.64 14.45
CA GLY A 91 -2.53 7.08 14.14
C GLY A 91 -3.49 5.92 13.89
N LEU A 92 -3.06 4.89 13.14
CA LEU A 92 -3.89 3.68 12.93
C LEU A 92 -4.20 2.95 14.24
N ILE A 93 -3.25 2.90 15.17
CA ILE A 93 -3.47 2.26 16.48
C ILE A 93 -4.45 3.07 17.34
N GLU A 94 -4.36 4.40 17.30
CA GLU A 94 -5.29 5.29 18.00
C GLU A 94 -6.72 5.13 17.47
N ASP A 95 -6.91 5.13 16.15
CA ASP A 95 -8.22 4.91 15.52
C ASP A 95 -8.87 3.58 15.94
N VAL A 96 -8.07 2.51 16.02
CA VAL A 96 -8.54 1.20 16.49
C VAL A 96 -9.01 1.27 17.94
N ARG A 97 -8.25 1.94 18.81
CA ARG A 97 -8.60 2.08 20.25
C ARG A 97 -9.88 2.88 20.42
N GLU A 98 -10.03 3.99 19.71
CA GLU A 98 -11.25 4.79 19.74
C GLU A 98 -12.47 4.00 19.26
N GLY A 99 -12.33 3.19 18.21
CA GLY A 99 -13.40 2.33 17.72
C GLY A 99 -13.86 1.30 18.75
N GLN A 100 -12.92 0.72 19.51
CA GLN A 100 -13.22 -0.24 20.59
C GLN A 100 -13.94 0.43 21.76
N ASP A 101 -13.51 1.64 22.13
CA ASP A 101 -14.12 2.39 23.23
C ASP A 101 -15.56 2.80 22.90
N ARG A 102 -15.83 3.29 21.68
CA ARG A 102 -17.20 3.60 21.22
C ARG A 102 -18.12 2.37 21.24
N GLY A 103 -17.60 1.21 20.82
CA GLY A 103 -18.35 -0.05 20.88
C GLY A 103 -18.68 -0.51 22.30
N LYS A 104 -17.82 -0.19 23.27
CA LYS A 104 -18.03 -0.51 24.69
C LYS A 104 -19.06 0.40 25.36
N THR A 105 -19.08 1.69 25.01
CA THR A 105 -20.06 2.64 25.54
C THR A 105 -21.46 2.42 24.95
N ALA A 106 -21.57 1.94 23.71
CA ALA A 106 -22.86 1.65 23.05
C ALA A 106 -23.51 0.32 23.49
N ALA A 107 -22.77 -0.55 24.19
CA ALA A 107 -23.25 -1.86 24.67
C ALA A 107 -23.61 -1.88 26.17
N GLY A 108 -23.56 -0.72 26.85
CA GLY A 108 -23.88 -0.54 28.27
C GLY A 108 -25.18 0.20 28.50
#